data_AF-A0A426URV4-F1
#
_entry.id   AF-A0A426URV4-F1
#
_cell.length_a   1.000
_cell.length_b   1.000
_cell.length_c   1.000
_cell.angle_alpha   90.00
_cell.angle_beta   90.00
_cell.angle_gamma   90.00
#
_symmetry.space_group_name_H-M   'P 1'
#
loop_
_entity.id
_entity.type
_entity.pdbx_description
1 polymer ?
#
loop_
_entity_poly.entity_id
_entity_poly.type
_entity_poly.pdbx_seq_one_letter_code
_entity_poly.pdbx_strand_id
1 'polypeptide(L)'
;MGRGRAKAKQTKVARKLKYHAPNTDLRALERELGGGREDEVDIEPPPEEEPDPYAAYADDRYGGDEDDLREDDWLPPKKQLALRPTGTPPARASTTGRRP
;
A
#
# COMPACT_ATOMS: atom_id res chain seq x y z
N MET A 1 -39.30 -16.75 3.04
CA MET A 1 -38.63 -17.62 4.04
C MET A 1 -37.25 -18.18 3.61
N GLY A 2 -36.45 -17.50 2.76
CA GLY A 2 -35.20 -18.09 2.22
C GLY A 2 -33.93 -17.24 2.29
N ARG A 3 -34.02 -15.93 2.58
CA ARG A 3 -32.88 -15.01 2.50
C ARG A 3 -31.83 -15.21 3.61
N GLY A 4 -32.23 -15.57 4.83
CA GLY A 4 -31.31 -15.74 5.97
C GLY A 4 -30.30 -16.87 5.77
N ARG A 5 -30.74 -18.01 5.20
CA ARG A 5 -29.87 -19.16 4.91
C ARG A 5 -28.88 -18.86 3.79
N ALA A 6 -29.34 -18.18 2.73
CA ALA A 6 -28.48 -17.72 1.64
C ALA A 6 -27.41 -16.75 2.15
N LYS A 7 -27.80 -15.74 2.93
CA LYS A 7 -26.86 -14.79 3.54
C LYS A 7 -25.84 -15.48 4.44
N ALA A 8 -26.26 -16.42 5.29
CA ALA A 8 -25.35 -17.18 6.13
C ALA A 8 -24.35 -18.02 5.31
N LYS A 9 -24.81 -18.69 4.25
CA LYS A 9 -23.93 -19.44 3.33
C LYS A 9 -22.91 -18.51 2.67
N GLN A 10 -23.35 -17.35 2.16
CA GLN A 10 -22.47 -16.38 1.51
C GLN A 10 -21.43 -15.81 2.49
N THR A 11 -21.83 -15.43 3.71
CA THR A 11 -20.87 -14.94 4.72
C THR A 11 -19.83 -16.02 5.08
N LYS A 12 -20.24 -17.30 5.15
CA LYS A 12 -19.31 -18.41 5.40
C LYS A 12 -18.31 -18.57 4.26
N VAL A 13 -18.77 -18.51 3.00
CA VAL A 13 -17.91 -18.58 1.81
C VAL A 13 -16.98 -17.39 1.74
N ALA A 14 -17.49 -16.17 1.90
CA ALA A 14 -16.69 -14.95 1.88
C ALA A 14 -15.61 -14.95 2.97
N ARG A 15 -15.92 -15.42 4.19
CA ARG A 15 -14.92 -15.55 5.26
C ARG A 15 -13.86 -16.58 4.91
N LYS A 16 -14.25 -17.73 4.34
CA LYS A 16 -13.28 -18.71 3.83
C LYS A 16 -12.37 -18.06 2.80
N LEU A 17 -12.91 -17.38 1.79
CA LEU A 17 -12.11 -16.71 0.76
C LEU A 17 -11.18 -15.63 1.35
N LYS A 18 -11.67 -14.80 2.28
CA LYS A 18 -10.90 -13.70 2.87
C LYS A 18 -9.73 -14.19 3.74
N TYR A 19 -9.94 -15.28 4.48
CA TYR A 19 -8.97 -15.79 5.43
C TYR A 19 -8.37 -17.13 4.99
N HIS A 20 -8.50 -17.48 3.72
CA HIS A 20 -7.86 -18.65 3.14
C HIS A 20 -6.41 -18.28 2.82
N ALA A 21 -5.49 -18.81 3.62
CA ALA A 21 -4.10 -18.90 3.24
C ALA A 21 -3.94 -20.16 2.38
N PRO A 22 -3.57 -20.05 1.09
CA PRO A 22 -3.19 -21.23 0.32
C PRO A 22 -1.99 -21.91 1.00
N ASN A 23 -2.04 -23.23 1.11
CA ASN A 23 -0.89 -24.01 1.52
C ASN A 23 0.08 -24.06 0.35
N THR A 24 1.05 -23.16 0.33
CA THR A 24 2.12 -23.15 -0.67
C THR A 24 3.21 -24.13 -0.25
N ASP A 25 3.62 -25.02 -1.16
CA ASP A 25 4.77 -25.89 -0.91
C ASP A 25 6.06 -25.10 -1.11
N LEU A 26 6.62 -24.63 0.01
CA LEU A 26 7.86 -23.86 0.02
C LEU A 26 9.05 -24.67 -0.53
N ARG A 27 9.04 -26.00 -0.38
CA ARG A 27 10.14 -26.87 -0.87
C ARG A 27 10.13 -27.01 -2.38
N ALA A 28 8.96 -26.99 -3.01
CA ALA A 28 8.85 -26.95 -4.46
C ALA A 28 9.37 -25.60 -4.99
N LEU A 29 8.96 -24.50 -4.37
CA LEU A 29 9.37 -23.14 -4.75
C LEU A 29 10.89 -22.93 -4.62
N GLU A 30 11.49 -23.39 -3.51
CA GLU A 30 12.94 -23.34 -3.30
C GLU A 30 13.71 -24.07 -4.41
N ARG A 31 13.19 -25.21 -4.88
CA ARG A 31 13.80 -26.01 -5.94
C ARG A 31 13.74 -25.31 -7.29
N GLU A 32 12.61 -24.70 -7.63
CA GLU A 32 12.45 -23.92 -8.85
C GLU A 32 13.38 -22.69 -8.86
N LEU A 33 13.48 -21.99 -7.73
CA LEU A 33 14.33 -20.81 -7.59
C LEU A 33 15.83 -21.15 -7.51
N GLY A 34 16.15 -22.29 -6.89
CA GLY A 34 17.52 -22.77 -6.71
C GLY A 34 18.08 -23.52 -7.92
N GLY A 35 17.23 -24.18 -8.71
CA GLY A 35 17.63 -25.01 -9.86
C GLY A 35 17.85 -24.27 -11.18
N GLY A 36 17.58 -22.97 -11.24
CA GLY A 36 17.70 -22.15 -12.46
C GLY A 36 19.02 -21.38 -12.61
N ARG A 37 20.08 -21.75 -11.89
CA ARG A 37 21.39 -21.05 -11.95
C ARG A 37 22.53 -21.86 -12.59
N GLU A 38 22.26 -23.09 -13.02
CA GLU A 38 23.31 -23.97 -13.60
C GLU A 38 23.26 -24.05 -15.13
N ASP A 39 22.21 -23.52 -15.76
CA ASP A 39 22.24 -23.23 -17.19
C ASP A 39 22.92 -21.86 -17.36
N GLU A 40 24.23 -21.90 -17.51
CA GLU A 40 25.06 -20.81 -18.02
C GLU A 40 24.54 -20.46 -19.43
N VAL A 41 23.49 -19.65 -19.47
CA VAL A 41 23.14 -18.89 -20.66
C VAL A 41 24.35 -18.02 -20.94
N ASP A 42 25.02 -18.26 -22.06
CA ASP A 42 25.92 -17.29 -22.68
C ASP A 42 25.13 -16.00 -22.87
N ILE A 43 25.21 -15.09 -21.89
CA ILE A 43 24.62 -13.77 -21.96
C ILE A 43 25.47 -13.00 -22.97
N GLU A 44 25.04 -13.03 -24.23
CA GLU A 44 25.49 -12.08 -25.24
C GLU A 44 25.34 -10.65 -24.68
N PRO A 45 26.33 -9.77 -24.84
CA PRO A 45 26.24 -8.42 -24.29
C PRO A 45 24.92 -7.76 -24.74
N PRO A 46 24.20 -7.10 -23.83
CA PRO A 46 22.91 -6.52 -24.15
C PRO A 46 23.09 -5.60 -25.37
N PRO A 47 22.21 -5.69 -26.39
CA PRO A 47 22.20 -4.72 -27.47
C PRO A 47 22.05 -3.32 -26.87
N GLU A 48 22.73 -2.33 -27.45
CA GLU A 48 22.70 -0.93 -27.03
C GLU A 48 21.29 -0.54 -26.56
N GLU A 49 21.15 -0.20 -25.28
CA GLU A 49 19.86 0.04 -24.63
C GLU A 49 19.06 1.09 -25.41
N GLU A 50 18.06 0.64 -26.17
CA GLU A 50 16.96 1.53 -26.52
C GLU A 50 16.35 2.01 -25.19
N PRO A 51 16.10 3.32 -25.04
CA PRO A 51 15.57 3.85 -23.78
C PRO A 51 14.26 3.12 -23.46
N ASP A 52 14.20 2.48 -22.29
CA ASP A 52 13.01 1.79 -21.83
C ASP A 52 11.81 2.75 -21.98
N PRO A 53 10.75 2.39 -22.73
CA PRO A 53 9.57 3.24 -22.89
C PRO A 53 8.91 3.61 -21.55
N TYR A 54 9.23 2.90 -20.48
CA TYR A 54 8.79 3.22 -19.12
C TYR A 54 9.76 4.11 -18.32
N ALA A 55 10.98 4.38 -18.81
CA ALA A 55 11.96 5.22 -18.13
C ALA A 55 11.43 6.64 -17.84
N ALA A 56 10.66 7.22 -18.76
CA ALA A 56 10.01 8.52 -18.56
C ALA A 56 9.07 8.55 -17.34
N TYR A 57 8.38 7.44 -17.07
CA TYR A 57 7.49 7.32 -15.91
C TYR A 57 8.24 7.03 -14.62
N ALA A 58 9.44 6.46 -14.68
CA ALA A 58 10.28 6.23 -13.51
C ALA A 58 10.80 7.56 -12.94
N ASP A 59 11.25 8.45 -13.81
CA ASP A 59 11.70 9.79 -13.46
C ASP A 59 10.55 10.63 -12.87
N ASP A 60 9.39 10.64 -13.52
CA ASP A 60 8.21 11.38 -13.04
C ASP A 60 7.60 10.85 -11.73
N ARG A 61 7.73 9.55 -11.46
CA ARG A 61 7.08 8.91 -10.29
C ARG A 61 8.00 8.73 -9.08
N TYR A 62 9.31 8.64 -9.31
CA TYR A 62 10.31 8.35 -8.27
C TYR A 62 11.54 9.26 -8.31
N GLY A 63 11.65 10.16 -9.29
CA GLY A 63 12.72 11.16 -9.38
C GLY A 63 12.37 12.51 -8.72
N GLY A 64 11.15 12.65 -8.17
CA GLY A 64 10.81 13.77 -7.29
C GLY A 64 11.56 13.62 -5.97
N ASP A 65 12.28 14.68 -5.60
CA ASP A 65 13.15 14.80 -4.42
C ASP A 65 12.65 13.95 -3.24
N GLU A 66 13.54 13.10 -2.70
CA GLU A 66 13.30 12.19 -1.56
C GLU A 66 12.71 12.91 -0.32
N ASP A 67 12.68 14.24 -0.33
CA ASP A 67 12.18 15.15 0.70
C ASP A 67 10.64 15.35 0.69
N ASP A 68 9.92 15.01 -0.40
CA ASP A 68 8.46 15.19 -0.51
C ASP A 68 7.66 13.99 0.04
N LEU A 69 8.30 12.83 0.25
CA LEU A 69 7.70 11.67 0.90
C LEU A 69 7.72 11.87 2.43
N ARG A 70 6.89 12.79 2.93
CA ARG A 70 6.74 12.98 4.38
C ARG A 70 6.31 11.67 5.03
N GLU A 71 7.09 11.22 6.01
CA GLU A 71 6.85 9.98 6.76
C GLU A 71 5.39 9.93 7.27
N ASP A 72 4.85 11.08 7.67
CA ASP A 72 3.48 11.27 8.14
C ASP A 72 2.39 10.78 7.17
N ASP A 73 2.59 10.85 5.84
CA ASP A 73 1.59 10.46 4.84
C ASP A 73 1.44 8.94 4.71
N TRP A 74 2.47 8.18 5.12
CA TRP A 74 2.46 6.72 5.11
C TRP A 74 2.20 6.10 6.50
N LEU A 75 2.19 6.92 7.56
CA LEU A 75 1.90 6.43 8.90
C LEU A 75 0.42 6.05 9.03
N PRO A 76 0.09 4.90 9.65
CA PRO A 76 -1.29 4.55 9.93
C PRO A 76 -1.93 5.65 10.79
N PRO A 77 -3.23 5.97 10.59
CA PRO A 77 -3.88 7.20 11.08
C PRO A 77 -3.77 7.43 12.60
N LYS A 78 -3.57 6.35 13.36
CA LYS A 78 -3.34 6.37 14.80
C LYS A 78 -2.03 7.04 15.23
N LYS A 79 -1.05 7.19 14.34
CA LYS A 79 0.25 7.79 14.65
C LYS A 79 0.38 9.25 14.16
N GLN A 80 -0.41 9.66 13.17
CA GLN A 80 -0.46 11.03 12.66
C GLN A 80 -0.96 12.06 13.70
N LEU A 81 -1.80 11.64 14.67
CA LEU A 81 -2.31 12.53 15.72
C LEU A 81 -1.25 12.97 16.75
N ALA A 82 -0.12 12.27 16.85
CA ALA A 82 0.88 12.52 17.90
C ALA A 82 1.81 13.71 17.59
N LEU A 83 1.84 14.21 16.35
CA LEU A 83 2.79 15.25 15.91
C LEU A 83 2.16 16.64 15.67
N ARG A 84 0.84 16.81 15.88
CA ARG A 84 0.23 18.14 15.74
C ARG A 84 0.51 18.96 17.01
N PRO A 85 1.21 20.11 16.94
CA PRO A 85 1.32 20.97 18.10
C PRO A 85 -0.09 21.42 18.49
N THR A 86 -0.46 21.26 19.76
CA THR A 86 -1.75 21.68 20.30
C THR A 86 -1.85 23.20 20.17
N GLY A 87 -2.32 23.68 19.03
CA GLY A 87 -2.62 25.09 18.79
C GLY A 87 -3.76 25.50 19.72
N THR A 88 -3.46 26.42 20.63
CA THR A 88 -4.43 27.07 21.52
C THR A 88 -5.58 27.65 20.68
N PRO A 89 -6.85 27.29 20.93
CA PRO A 89 -7.95 27.87 20.17
C PRO A 89 -8.05 29.38 20.47
N PRO A 90 -8.31 30.24 19.47
CA PRO A 90 -8.49 31.67 19.73
C PRO A 90 -9.76 31.89 20.58
N ALA A 91 -9.63 32.76 21.59
CA ALA A 91 -10.69 33.12 22.52
C ALA A 91 -11.90 33.69 21.77
N ARG A 92 -13.05 33.03 21.90
CA ARG A 92 -14.32 33.49 21.32
C ARG A 92 -14.85 34.64 22.19
N ALA A 93 -14.69 35.87 21.71
CA ALA A 93 -15.18 37.07 22.40
C ALA A 93 -16.71 37.02 22.54
N SER A 94 -17.19 37.05 23.78
CA SER A 94 -18.60 37.23 24.12
C SER A 94 -19.03 38.67 23.83
N THR A 95 -19.69 38.91 22.70
CA THR A 95 -20.37 40.19 22.47
C THR A 95 -21.77 40.13 23.08
N THR A 96 -21.90 40.74 24.26
CA THR A 96 -23.19 41.09 24.86
C THR A 96 -23.75 42.29 24.11
N GLY A 97 -24.59 42.03 23.10
CA GLY A 97 -25.29 43.04 22.32
C GLY A 97 -26.63 43.40 22.95
N ARG A 98 -26.61 44.41 23.81
CA ARG A 98 -27.75 45.08 24.44
C ARG A 98 -28.48 45.98 23.43
N ARG A 99 -29.80 46.14 23.64
CA ARG A 99 -30.70 47.29 23.33
C ARG A 99 -31.72 47.04 22.20
N PRO A 100 -32.80 47.84 22.13
CA PRO A 100 -33.68 48.33 23.20
C PRO A 100 -35.10 47.77 23.10
#